data_AF-A0A965FN79-F1
#
_entry.id   AF-A0A965FN79-F1
#
_cell.length_a   1.000
_cell.length_b   1.000
_cell.length_c   1.000
_cell.angle_alpha   90.00
_cell.angle_beta   90.00
_cell.angle_gamma   90.00
#
_symmetry.space_group_name_H-M   'P 1'
#
loop_
_entity.id
_entity.type
_entity.pdbx_description
1 polymer ?
#
loop_
_entity_poly.entity_id
_entity_poly.type
_entity_poly.pdbx_seq_one_letter_code
_entity_poly.pdbx_strand_id
1 'polypeptide(L)'
;VVLAGEVRLSVKGKEVEILGPGSVLGEMSLIDSAPRSATAIAISQCKLVPVTEQRFSFMVQQTPKFALQIMRVMADRLRAMDTRL
;
A
#
# COMPACT_ATOMS: atom_id res chain seq x y z
N VAL A 1 -1.82 7.19 1.52
CA VAL A 1 -3.23 6.73 1.52
C VAL A 1 -3.97 7.39 0.38
N VAL A 2 -4.80 6.65 -0.34
CA VAL A 2 -5.65 7.20 -1.40
C VAL A 2 -6.91 7.79 -0.78
N LEU A 3 -7.18 9.08 -1.00
CA LEU A 3 -8.43 9.73 -0.60
C LEU A 3 -9.47 9.76 -1.74
N ALA A 4 -9.00 9.92 -2.97
CA ALA A 4 -9.81 9.94 -4.18
C ALA A 4 -8.96 9.52 -5.38
N GLY A 5 -9.61 9.03 -6.44
CA GLY A 5 -8.96 8.55 -7.65
C GLY A 5 -8.46 7.11 -7.54
N GLU A 6 -7.70 6.69 -8.54
CA GLU A 6 -7.24 5.32 -8.72
C GLU A 6 -5.73 5.26 -9.02
N VAL A 7 -5.05 4.32 -8.39
CA VAL A 7 -3.62 4.09 -8.55
C VAL A 7 -3.37 2.65 -8.95
N ARG A 8 -2.74 2.44 -10.09
CA ARG A 8 -2.26 1.12 -10.53
C ARG A 8 -0.93 0.81 -9.85
N LEU A 9 -0.82 -0.36 -9.22
CA LEU A 9 0.44 -0.95 -8.81
C LEU A 9 0.98 -1.89 -9.88
N SER A 10 2.28 -1.82 -10.16
CA SER A 10 2.98 -2.66 -11.12
C SER A 10 4.28 -3.21 -10.54
N VAL A 11 4.57 -4.48 -10.79
CA VAL A 11 5.83 -5.15 -10.43
C VAL A 11 6.46 -5.67 -11.72
N LYS A 12 7.69 -5.25 -12.01
CA LYS A 12 8.41 -5.60 -13.26
C LYS A 12 7.56 -5.36 -14.52
N GLY A 13 6.80 -4.27 -14.54
CA GLY A 13 5.94 -3.88 -15.66
C GLY A 13 4.58 -4.58 -15.72
N LYS A 14 4.33 -5.61 -14.89
CA LYS A 14 3.02 -6.30 -14.83
C LYS A 14 2.12 -5.66 -13.79
N GLU A 15 0.87 -5.36 -14.16
CA GLU A 15 -0.14 -4.88 -13.23
C GLU A 15 -0.43 -5.93 -12.15
N VAL A 16 -0.37 -5.50 -10.89
CA VAL A 16 -0.65 -6.35 -9.73
C VAL A 16 -1.88 -5.90 -8.93
N GLU A 17 -2.27 -4.64 -9.00
CA GLU A 17 -3.41 -4.15 -8.22
C GLU A 17 -3.89 -2.81 -8.76
N ILE A 18 -5.18 -2.52 -8.63
CA ILE A 18 -5.73 -1.16 -8.77
C ILE A 18 -6.25 -0.75 -7.39
N LEU A 19 -5.73 0.36 -6.88
CA LEU A 19 -6.05 0.90 -5.57
C LEU A 19 -7.02 2.06 -5.69
N GLY A 20 -8.08 2.05 -4.88
CA GLY A 20 -9.05 3.13 -4.79
C GLY A 20 -9.02 3.84 -3.43
N PRO A 21 -10.01 4.70 -3.14
CA PRO A 21 -10.12 5.40 -1.86
C PRO A 21 -10.05 4.45 -0.65
N GLY A 22 -9.30 4.85 0.37
CA GLY A 22 -9.05 4.05 1.58
C GLY A 22 -7.85 3.11 1.48
N SER A 23 -7.34 2.83 0.28
CA SER A 23 -6.16 1.97 0.11
C SER A 23 -4.88 2.61 0.64
N VAL A 24 -4.04 1.77 1.25
CA VAL A 24 -2.68 2.11 1.68
C VAL A 24 -1.69 1.53 0.67
N LEU A 25 -0.63 2.29 0.36
CA LEU A 25 0.44 1.89 -0.53
C LEU A 25 1.78 2.43 -0.02
N GLY A 26 2.86 1.71 -0.35
CA GLY A 26 4.21 2.06 0.07
C GLY A 26 4.51 1.71 1.54
N GLU A 27 3.63 0.93 2.18
CA GLU A 27 3.78 0.51 3.58
C GLU A 27 4.85 -0.55 3.77
N MET A 28 5.11 -1.41 2.78
CA MET A 28 6.12 -2.48 2.86
C MET A 28 7.49 -1.94 3.29
N SER A 29 7.99 -0.92 2.60
CA SER A 29 9.28 -0.30 2.91
C SER A 29 9.31 0.44 4.25
N LEU A 30 8.15 0.80 4.82
CA LEU A 30 8.08 1.36 6.18
C LEU A 30 8.15 0.28 7.26
N ILE A 31 7.87 -0.98 6.89
CA ILE A 31 7.87 -2.14 7.80
C ILE A 31 9.21 -2.86 7.77
N ASP A 32 9.76 -3.10 6.58
CA ASP A 32 10.95 -3.94 6.39
C ASP A 32 12.23 -3.16 6.03
N SER A 33 12.11 -1.84 5.82
CA SER A 33 13.21 -0.97 5.38
C SER A 33 13.86 -1.40 4.05
N ALA A 34 13.16 -2.19 3.23
CA ALA A 34 13.63 -2.63 1.92
C ALA A 34 13.28 -1.60 0.82
N PRO A 35 13.92 -1.68 -0.37
CA PRO A 35 13.52 -0.90 -1.53
C PRO A 35 12.04 -1.09 -1.90
N ARG A 36 11.48 -0.13 -2.65
CA ARG A 36 10.08 -0.19 -3.09
C ARG A 36 9.81 -1.49 -3.85
N SER A 37 8.80 -2.24 -3.41
CA SER A 37 8.39 -3.53 -3.97
C SER A 37 7.63 -3.41 -5.30
N ALA A 38 7.02 -2.26 -5.57
CA ALA A 38 6.20 -2.00 -6.75
C ALA A 38 6.29 -0.52 -7.19
N THR A 39 6.00 -0.28 -8.46
CA THR A 39 5.76 1.06 -9.02
C THR A 39 4.28 1.41 -8.86
N ALA A 40 3.99 2.60 -8.33
CA ALA A 40 2.64 3.14 -8.23
C ALA A 40 2.42 4.21 -9.32
N ILE A 41 1.37 4.06 -10.12
CA ILE A 41 1.05 4.93 -11.26
C ILE A 41 -0.37 5.45 -11.08
N ALA A 42 -0.55 6.77 -11.01
CA ALA A 42 -1.88 7.36 -11.04
C ALA A 42 -2.52 7.11 -12.42
N ILE A 43 -3.73 6.55 -12.44
CA ILE A 43 -4.49 6.28 -13.67
C ILE A 43 -5.76 7.14 -13.78
N SER A 44 -6.04 7.93 -12.75
CA SER A 44 -7.00 9.01 -12.74
C SER A 44 -6.49 10.18 -11.87
N GLN A 45 -7.28 11.25 -11.74
CA GLN A 45 -6.91 12.37 -10.88
C GLN A 45 -6.99 11.94 -9.41
N CYS A 46 -5.83 11.82 -8.77
CA CYS A 46 -5.72 11.32 -7.41
C CYS A 46 -5.59 12.42 -6.36
N LYS A 47 -6.25 12.22 -5.21
CA LYS A 47 -5.96 12.95 -3.97
C LYS A 47 -5.32 11.97 -3.00
N LEU A 48 -4.08 12.24 -2.59
CA LEU A 48 -3.32 11.36 -1.72
C LEU A 48 -2.97 12.08 -0.42
N VAL A 49 -2.91 11.34 0.68
CA VAL A 49 -2.34 11.80 1.95
C VAL A 49 -1.03 11.07 2.22
N PRO A 50 0.08 11.81 2.37
CA PRO A 50 1.35 11.22 2.76
C PRO A 50 1.29 10.79 4.24
N VAL A 51 1.90 9.64 4.53
CA VAL A 51 2.11 9.16 5.89
C VAL A 51 3.61 9.04 6.08
N THR A 52 4.16 9.82 7.02
CA THR A 52 5.58 9.73 7.36
C THR A 52 5.84 8.46 8.17
N GLU A 53 7.09 8.01 8.18
CA GLU A 53 7.52 6.86 9.00
C GLU A 53 7.19 7.06 10.49
N GLN A 54 7.48 8.25 11.03
CA GLN A 54 7.13 8.60 12.41
C GLN A 54 5.62 8.47 12.66
N ARG A 55 4.78 8.95 11.75
CA ARG A 55 3.33 8.86 11.88
C ARG A 55 2.84 7.42 11.75
N PHE A 56 3.43 6.64 10.85
CA PHE A 56 3.15 5.22 10.69
C PHE A 56 3.46 4.45 11.98
N SER A 57 4.67 4.61 12.53
CA SER A 57 5.10 3.98 13.77
C SER A 57 4.19 4.36 14.95
N PHE A 58 3.85 5.64 15.07
CA PHE A 58 2.88 6.11 16.06
C PHE A 58 1.52 5.41 15.92
N MET A 59 0.97 5.31 14.71
CA MET A 59 -0.34 4.65 14.48
C MET A 59 -0.28 3.15 14.78
N VAL A 60 0.82 2.47 14.47
CA VAL A 60 1.01 1.05 14.82
C VAL A 60 1.00 0.85 16.33
N GLN A 61 1.69 1.72 17.08
CA GLN A 61 1.80 1.61 18.54
C GLN A 61 0.51 2.01 19.26
N GLN A 62 -0.15 3.07 18.80
CA GLN A 62 -1.27 3.70 19.51
C GLN A 62 -2.65 3.27 18.98
N THR A 63 -2.71 2.59 17.84
CA THR A 63 -3.97 2.16 17.22
C THR A 63 -3.85 0.71 16.74
N PRO A 64 -4.01 -0.30 17.60
CA PRO A 64 -3.81 -1.71 17.24
C PRO A 64 -4.62 -2.18 16.03
N LYS A 65 -5.81 -1.61 15.82
CA LYS A 65 -6.65 -1.89 14.64
C LYS A 65 -5.97 -1.48 13.32
N PHE A 66 -5.15 -0.43 13.33
CA PHE A 66 -4.38 0.00 12.16
C PHE A 66 -3.36 -1.07 11.76
N ALA A 67 -2.63 -1.64 12.71
CA ALA A 67 -1.68 -2.72 12.44
C ALA A 67 -2.37 -3.94 11.81
N LEU A 68 -3.56 -4.32 12.30
CA LEU A 68 -4.37 -5.39 11.70
C LEU A 68 -4.82 -5.07 10.27
N GLN A 69 -5.17 -3.82 9.97
CA GLN A 69 -5.50 -3.40 8.60
C GLN A 69 -4.30 -3.54 7.67
N ILE A 70 -3.11 -3.11 8.11
CA ILE A 70 -1.88 -3.26 7.34
C ILE A 70 -1.55 -4.74 7.09
N MET A 71 -1.65 -5.59 8.12
CA MET A 71 -1.44 -7.03 7.98
C MET A 71 -2.42 -7.66 6.98
N ARG A 72 -3.69 -7.24 6.97
CA ARG A 72 -4.68 -7.72 6.00
C ARG A 72 -4.31 -7.31 4.57
N VAL A 73 -3.93 -6.05 4.35
CA VAL A 73 -3.45 -5.56 3.04
C VAL A 73 -2.27 -6.38 2.54
N MET A 74 -1.28 -6.65 3.40
CA MET A 74 -0.11 -7.46 3.05
C MET A 74 -0.48 -8.89 2.68
N ALA A 75 -1.40 -9.51 3.44
CA ALA A 75 -1.86 -10.87 3.16
C ALA A 75 -2.66 -10.95 1.84
N ASP A 76 -3.47 -9.94 1.53
CA ASP A 76 -4.20 -9.85 0.27
C ASP A 76 -3.24 -9.70 -0.92
N ARG A 77 -2.20 -8.86 -0.78
CA ARG A 77 -1.15 -8.71 -1.79
C ARG A 77 -0.38 -9.99 -2.03
N LEU A 78 0.02 -10.69 -0.97
CA LEU A 78 0.73 -11.97 -1.09
C LEU A 78 -0.10 -12.99 -1.89
N ARG A 79 -1.38 -13.16 -1.53
CA ARG A 79 -2.30 -14.05 -2.28
C ARG A 79 -2.46 -13.64 -3.74
N ALA A 80 -2.57 -12.35 -4.01
CA ALA A 80 -2.71 -11.82 -5.36
C ALA A 80 -1.44 -11.97 -6.21
N MET A 81 -0.27 -12.07 -5.58
CA MET A 81 0.99 -12.37 -6.25
C MET A 81 1.15 -13.87 -6.52
N ASP A 82 0.82 -14.72 -5.55
CA ASP A 82 0.87 -16.18 -5.71
C ASP A 82 -0.06 -16.67 -6.84
N THR A 83 -1.24 -16.07 -6.96
CA THR A 83 -2.23 -16.43 -8.01
C THR A 83 -1.77 -16.03 -9.43
N ARG A 84 -0.72 -15.21 -9.56
CA ARG A 84 -0.19 -14.73 -10.85
C ARG A 84 1.12 -15.40 -11.29
N LEU A 85 1.60 -16.39 -10.53
CA LEU A 85 2.68 -17.30 -10.91
C LEU A 85 2.12 -18.51 -11.66
#